data_AF-A0A963N1F4-F1
#
_entry.id   AF-A0A963N1F4-F1
#
_cell.length_a   1.000
_cell.length_b   1.000
_cell.length_c   1.000
_cell.angle_alpha   90.00
_cell.angle_beta   90.00
_cell.angle_gamma   90.00
#
_symmetry.space_group_name_H-M   'P 1'
#
loop_
_entity.id
_entity.type
_entity.pdbx_description
1 polymer ?
#
loop_
_entity_poly.entity_id
_entity_poly.type
_entity_poly.pdbx_seq_one_letter_code
_entity_poly.pdbx_strand_id
1 'polypeptide(L)'
;MALRCAVLAVVVCLMTPVAWARARLVEVNGVRLAPAALQQLDRAACQRVPDGRYWIDWRSGAWGYRGGPQRGWVGEGCRQRPKSLSERGLLYSPGELLR
;
A
#
# COMPACT_ATOMS: atom_id res chain seq x y z
N MET A 1 18.98 -37.53 34.44
CA MET A 1 18.63 -36.09 34.44
C MET A 1 18.67 -35.44 33.05
N ALA A 2 19.49 -35.91 32.10
CA ALA A 2 19.59 -35.31 30.75
C ALA A 2 18.40 -35.57 29.80
N LEU A 3 17.60 -36.63 30.03
CA LEU A 3 16.47 -36.98 29.14
C LEU A 3 15.25 -36.05 29.26
N ARG A 4 15.09 -35.37 30.42
CA ARG A 4 13.96 -34.46 30.66
C ARG A 4 14.12 -33.11 29.96
N CYS A 5 15.36 -32.67 29.72
CA CYS A 5 15.65 -31.41 29.03
C CYS A 5 15.44 -31.51 27.50
N ALA A 6 15.69 -32.68 26.91
CA ALA A 6 15.56 -32.87 25.46
C ALA A 6 14.09 -32.90 24.98
N VAL A 7 13.18 -33.45 25.79
CA VAL A 7 11.74 -33.52 25.46
C VAL A 7 11.09 -32.14 25.48
N LEU A 8 11.54 -31.23 26.35
CA LEU A 8 11.02 -29.87 26.47
C LEU A 8 11.35 -29.00 25.23
N ALA A 9 12.47 -29.24 24.55
CA ALA A 9 12.84 -28.47 23.36
C ALA A 9 12.02 -28.82 22.10
N VAL A 10 11.56 -30.07 21.97
CA VAL A 10 10.79 -30.54 20.81
C VAL A 10 9.34 -30.06 20.86
N VAL A 11 8.75 -29.94 22.06
CA VAL A 11 7.36 -29.52 22.24
C VAL A 11 7.15 -28.02 21.94
N VAL A 12 8.16 -27.18 22.18
CA VAL A 12 8.07 -25.72 21.92
C VAL A 12 8.12 -25.40 20.41
N CYS A 13 8.75 -26.23 19.60
CA CYS A 13 8.88 -25.99 18.15
C CYS A 13 7.58 -26.23 17.36
N LEU A 14 6.63 -26.98 17.93
CA LEU A 14 5.31 -27.25 17.33
C LEU A 14 4.28 -26.14 17.60
N MET A 15 4.62 -25.14 18.42
CA MET A 15 3.78 -23.99 18.75
C MET A 15 4.20 -22.74 17.95
N THR A 16 4.63 -22.91 16.70
CA THR A 16 4.80 -21.75 15.82
C THR A 16 3.40 -21.20 15.51
N PRO A 17 3.06 -19.97 15.94
CA PRO A 17 1.81 -19.38 15.53
C PRO A 17 1.87 -19.18 14.02
N VAL A 18 1.07 -19.94 13.28
CA VAL A 18 0.83 -19.62 11.88
C VAL A 18 0.16 -18.26 11.86
N ALA A 19 0.90 -17.24 11.41
CA ALA A 19 0.33 -15.92 11.26
C ALA A 19 -0.69 -15.99 10.12
N TRP A 20 -1.97 -16.13 10.45
CA TRP A 20 -3.02 -16.06 9.46
C TRP A 20 -3.09 -14.63 8.91
N ALA A 21 -2.78 -14.47 7.63
CA ALA A 21 -2.99 -13.22 6.94
C ALA A 21 -4.50 -12.91 6.95
N ARG A 22 -4.91 -11.92 7.74
CA ARG A 22 -6.31 -11.50 7.80
C ARG A 22 -6.71 -10.91 6.44
N ALA A 23 -7.75 -11.46 5.84
CA ALA A 23 -8.26 -10.95 4.58
C ALA A 23 -8.72 -9.49 4.75
N ARG A 24 -8.20 -8.60 3.91
CA ARG A 24 -8.55 -7.17 3.93
C ARG A 24 -10.00 -6.96 3.51
N LEU A 25 -10.67 -6.03 4.19
CA LEU A 25 -12.06 -5.65 3.91
C LEU A 25 -12.08 -4.23 3.38
N VAL A 26 -12.04 -4.10 2.06
CA VAL A 26 -12.20 -2.82 1.37
C VAL A 26 -13.39 -2.93 0.43
N GLU A 27 -14.34 -2.02 0.62
CA GLU A 27 -15.56 -1.95 -0.17
C GLU A 27 -15.68 -0.56 -0.79
N VAL A 28 -15.84 -0.50 -2.11
CA VAL A 28 -15.99 0.76 -2.86
C VAL A 28 -17.33 0.73 -3.57
N ASN A 29 -18.19 1.72 -3.31
CA ASN A 29 -19.53 1.81 -3.92
C ASN A 29 -20.39 0.53 -3.79
N GLY A 30 -20.28 -0.15 -2.65
CA GLY A 30 -21.03 -1.38 -2.35
C GLY A 30 -20.32 -2.66 -2.77
N VAL A 31 -19.23 -2.55 -3.54
CA VAL A 31 -18.51 -3.71 -4.09
C VAL A 31 -17.28 -4.00 -3.24
N ARG A 32 -17.23 -5.21 -2.68
CA ARG A 32 -16.03 -5.70 -1.99
C ARG A 32 -14.94 -6.02 -3.02
N LEU A 33 -13.76 -5.44 -2.83
CA LEU A 33 -12.65 -5.65 -3.74
C LEU A 33 -11.94 -6.99 -3.49
N ALA A 34 -11.69 -7.72 -4.58
CA ALA A 34 -10.87 -8.93 -4.57
C ALA A 34 -9.38 -8.59 -4.38
N PRO A 35 -8.54 -9.54 -3.94
CA PRO A 35 -7.11 -9.30 -3.68
C PRO A 35 -6.33 -8.63 -4.83
N ALA A 36 -6.62 -9.01 -6.08
CA ALA A 36 -5.96 -8.41 -7.26
C ALA A 36 -6.35 -6.93 -7.47
N ALA A 37 -7.64 -6.61 -7.37
CA ALA A 37 -8.13 -5.22 -7.46
C ALA A 37 -7.61 -4.36 -6.30
N LEU A 38 -7.50 -4.97 -5.13
CA LEU A 38 -6.90 -4.38 -3.94
C LEU A 38 -5.42 -3.99 -4.14
N GLN A 39 -4.63 -4.85 -4.79
CA GLN A 39 -3.24 -4.52 -5.13
C GLN A 39 -3.15 -3.38 -6.16
N GLN A 40 -4.05 -3.35 -7.14
CA GLN A 40 -4.11 -2.26 -8.11
C GLN A 40 -4.46 -0.93 -7.43
N LEU A 41 -5.43 -0.96 -6.51
CA LEU A 41 -5.83 0.20 -5.73
C LEU A 41 -4.67 0.73 -4.86
N ASP A 42 -3.94 -0.16 -4.18
CA ASP A 42 -2.79 0.25 -3.36
C ASP A 42 -1.70 0.94 -4.21
N ARG A 43 -1.43 0.43 -5.42
CA ARG A 43 -0.48 1.05 -6.36
C ARG A 43 -0.97 2.42 -6.83
N ALA A 44 -2.24 2.53 -7.19
CA ALA A 44 -2.84 3.80 -7.62
C ALA A 44 -2.89 4.84 -6.49
N ALA A 45 -3.03 4.39 -5.24
CA ALA A 45 -3.00 5.25 -4.07
C ALA A 45 -1.59 5.59 -3.59
N CYS A 46 -0.53 4.97 -4.15
CA CYS A 46 0.84 5.01 -3.63
C CYS A 46 0.97 4.62 -2.14
N GLN A 47 -0.02 3.94 -1.58
CA GLN A 47 -0.05 3.54 -0.18
C GLN A 47 -0.97 2.34 0.00
N ARG A 48 -0.82 1.63 1.11
CA ARG A 48 -1.75 0.57 1.48
C ARG A 48 -3.08 1.18 1.91
N VAL A 49 -4.15 0.92 1.17
CA VAL A 49 -5.49 1.39 1.53
C VAL A 49 -5.96 0.64 2.79
N PRO A 50 -6.38 1.38 3.85
CA PRO A 50 -6.92 0.77 5.06
C PRO A 50 -8.20 -0.02 4.80
N ASP A 51 -8.52 -0.94 5.70
CA ASP A 51 -9.82 -1.61 5.69
C ASP A 51 -10.94 -0.58 5.93
N GLY A 52 -12.03 -0.67 5.17
CA GLY A 52 -13.13 0.27 5.27
C GLY A 52 -14.13 0.19 4.14
N ARG A 53 -15.19 0.99 4.27
CA ARG A 53 -16.20 1.21 3.25
C ARG A 53 -16.08 2.62 2.72
N TYR A 54 -15.96 2.74 1.41
CA TYR A 54 -15.69 3.97 0.70
C TYR A 54 -16.78 4.24 -0.33
N TRP A 55 -16.95 5.52 -0.65
CA TRP A 55 -17.63 5.96 -1.86
C TRP A 55 -16.63 6.67 -2.77
N ILE A 56 -16.87 6.55 -4.07
CA ILE A 56 -16.15 7.28 -5.10
C ILE A 56 -17.12 7.73 -6.18
N ASP A 57 -16.99 8.98 -6.61
CA ASP A 57 -17.63 9.48 -7.80
C ASP A 57 -16.68 9.30 -8.99
N TRP A 58 -17.04 8.44 -9.95
CA TRP A 58 -16.22 8.16 -11.12
C TRP A 58 -16.11 9.33 -12.10
N ARG A 59 -17.06 10.28 -12.09
CA ARG A 59 -17.01 11.46 -12.96
C ARG A 59 -16.00 12.48 -12.48
N SER A 60 -16.03 12.78 -11.19
CA SER A 60 -15.18 13.81 -10.60
C SER A 60 -13.87 13.24 -10.06
N GLY A 61 -13.84 11.96 -9.68
CA GLY A 61 -12.74 11.33 -8.97
C GLY A 61 -12.73 11.64 -7.47
N ALA A 62 -13.77 12.32 -6.95
CA ALA A 62 -13.92 12.58 -5.52
C ALA A 62 -14.16 11.27 -4.77
N TRP A 63 -13.57 11.12 -3.59
CA TRP A 63 -13.76 9.94 -2.76
C TRP A 63 -13.90 10.29 -1.28
N GLY A 64 -14.47 9.38 -0.51
CA GLY A 64 -14.59 9.49 0.94
C GLY A 64 -15.00 8.19 1.62
N TYR A 65 -15.14 8.21 2.94
CA TYR A 65 -15.75 7.10 3.66
C TYR A 65 -17.25 7.07 3.42
N ARG A 66 -17.86 5.87 3.32
CA ARG A 66 -19.29 5.71 3.06
C ARG A 66 -20.15 6.53 4.04
N GLY A 67 -21.05 7.36 3.49
CA GLY A 67 -21.94 8.22 4.27
C GLY A 67 -21.26 9.45 4.89
N GLY A 68 -19.94 9.62 4.68
CA GLY A 68 -19.17 10.75 5.18
C GLY A 68 -18.84 11.77 4.08
N PRO A 69 -18.20 12.89 4.46
CA PRO A 69 -17.80 13.95 3.54
C PRO A 69 -16.68 13.48 2.59
N GLN A 70 -16.44 14.26 1.54
CA GLN A 70 -15.29 14.08 0.66
C GLN A 70 -13.97 14.17 1.45
N ARG A 71 -13.04 13.27 1.13
CA ARG A 71 -11.71 13.17 1.75
C ARG A 71 -10.57 13.58 0.82
N GLY A 72 -10.81 13.56 -0.49
CA GLY A 72 -9.85 14.00 -1.48
C GLY A 72 -10.25 13.60 -2.89
N TRP A 73 -9.24 13.54 -3.76
CA TRP A 73 -9.36 13.11 -5.15
C TRP A 73 -8.51 11.87 -5.41
N VAL A 74 -8.96 10.99 -6.31
CA VAL A 74 -8.16 9.84 -6.73
C VAL A 74 -6.88 10.30 -7.40
N GLY A 75 -5.76 9.63 -7.09
CA GLY A 75 -4.44 9.92 -7.64
C GLY A 75 -3.69 11.07 -6.94
N GLU A 76 -4.35 11.83 -6.07
CA GLU A 76 -3.71 12.93 -5.34
C GLU A 76 -2.57 12.45 -4.43
N GLY A 77 -2.77 11.35 -3.71
CA GLY A 77 -1.75 10.75 -2.83
C GLY A 77 -0.55 10.15 -3.57
N CYS A 78 -0.66 9.97 -4.89
CA CYS A 78 0.35 9.32 -5.72
C CYS A 78 1.05 10.29 -6.69
N ARG A 79 0.86 11.61 -6.52
CA ARG A 79 1.58 12.63 -7.28
C ARG A 79 3.08 12.53 -6.97
N GLN A 80 3.81 11.82 -7.82
CA GLN A 80 5.26 11.82 -7.78
C GLN A 80 5.74 13.24 -8.08
N ARG A 81 6.60 13.79 -7.21
CA ARG A 81 7.26 15.07 -7.50
C ARG A 81 8.09 14.90 -8.78
N PRO A 82 7.92 15.76 -9.79
CA PRO A 82 8.76 15.70 -10.98
C PRO A 82 10.23 15.88 -10.57
N LYS A 83 11.12 15.04 -11.11
CA LYS A 83 12.56 15.19 -10.91
C LYS A 83 13.01 16.55 -11.45
N SER A 84 13.84 17.24 -10.68
CA SER A 84 14.46 18.51 -11.09
C SER A 84 15.37 18.32 -12.32
N LEU A 85 15.74 19.42 -12.97
CA LEU A 85 16.72 19.39 -14.07
C LEU A 85 18.06 18.79 -13.62
N SER A 86 18.48 19.09 -12.39
CA SER A 86 19.71 18.55 -11.77
C SER A 86 19.64 17.04 -11.57
N GLU A 87 18.55 16.53 -11.00
CA GLU A 87 18.35 15.08 -10.81
C GLU A 87 18.24 14.31 -12.14
N ARG A 88 17.95 15.02 -13.24
CA ARG A 88 17.91 14.46 -14.60
C ARG A 88 19.23 14.64 -15.36
N GLY A 89 20.23 15.32 -14.78
CA GLY A 89 21.49 15.61 -15.47
C GLY A 89 21.37 16.60 -16.63
N LEU A 90 20.32 17.43 -16.63
CA LEU A 90 19.99 18.37 -17.71
C LEU A 90 20.33 19.84 -17.35
N LEU A 91 21.15 20.06 -16.32
CA LEU A 91 21.56 21.43 -15.96
C LEU A 91 22.61 22.00 -16.91
N TYR A 92 23.45 21.14 -17.50
CA TYR A 92 24.55 21.54 -18.37
C TYR A 92 24.60 20.63 -19.59
N SER A 93 25.04 21.19 -20.71
CA SER A 93 25.36 20.39 -21.89
C SER A 93 26.72 19.70 -21.71
N PRO A 94 26.95 18.49 -22.24
CA PRO A 94 28.27 17.87 -22.24
C PRO A 94 29.32 18.82 -22.85
N GLY A 95 30.32 19.22 -22.06
CA GLY A 95 31.42 20.12 -22.48
C GLY A 95 31.25 21.60 -22.09
N GLU A 96 30.13 21.99 -21.48
CA GLU A 96 29.89 23.37 -21.04
C GLU A 96 30.74 23.76 -19.81
N LEU A 97 31.05 22.80 -18.94
CA LEU A 97 31.85 23.00 -17.72
C LEU A 97 33.37 23.05 -17.96
N LEU A 98 33.81 22.83 -19.20
CA LEU A 98 35.22 22.67 -19.56
C LEU A 98 35.73 23.81 -20.47
N ARG A 99 34.93 24.85 -20.68
CA ARG A 99 35.28 26.06 -21.43
C ARG A 99 35.34 27.25 -20.50
#